data_AF-A0A1U9JJZ4-F1
#
_entry.id   AF-A0A1U9JJZ4-F1
#
_cell.length_a   1.000
_cell.length_b   1.000
_cell.length_c   1.000
_cell.angle_alpha   90.00
_cell.angle_beta   90.00
_cell.angle_gamma   90.00
#
_symmetry.space_group_name_H-M   'P 1'
#
loop_
_entity.id
_entity.type
_entity.pdbx_description
1 polymer ?
#
loop_
_entity_poly.entity_id
_entity_poly.type
_entity_poly.pdbx_seq_one_letter_code
_entity_poly.pdbx_strand_id
1 'polypeptide(L)'
;MVMPKTQADSVIIDELNAAIHTGLAPSEFQLKQWERSARALLNKSPADAAEGYQVLGMLATFSGDVDEVEANFGKASQLAAGDLLLAHRYICALVNVGYAARALNVLYAIRLPGGLTDPAFCADAIHVLLINGLVHNAADWMDQCPEEVTHLLAGDAMNSFDPQWPEVAAAQMATLQVAVAWSDGLHCAETLLRETLGARMFAVTYQFHLIPEFGPALTVRAPVSVESAVELNFQLAERWAAQLDCSLGCSLEQLPTLTILPHAQLS
;
A
#
# COMPACT_ATOMS: atom_id res chain seq x y z
N MET A 1 -6.97 -23.86 23.54
CA MET A 1 -6.05 -23.36 24.57
C MET A 1 -5.15 -22.33 23.87
N VAL A 2 -5.41 -21.04 24.07
CA VAL A 2 -4.67 -19.96 23.41
C VAL A 2 -3.34 -19.83 24.15
N MET A 3 -2.22 -20.14 23.49
CA MET A 3 -0.91 -19.85 24.08
C MET A 3 -0.72 -18.33 24.13
N PRO A 4 -0.15 -17.79 25.22
CA PRO A 4 0.18 -16.38 25.28
C PRO A 4 1.29 -16.08 24.27
N LYS A 5 1.06 -15.11 23.39
CA LYS A 5 2.11 -14.51 22.54
C LYS A 5 3.28 -14.12 23.44
N THR A 6 4.51 -14.45 23.08
CA THR A 6 5.68 -13.95 23.79
C THR A 6 5.73 -12.44 23.62
N GLN A 7 5.65 -11.72 24.74
CA GLN A 7 5.55 -10.26 24.82
C GLN A 7 6.69 -9.50 24.11
N ALA A 8 7.80 -10.17 23.79
CA ALA A 8 8.95 -9.61 23.07
C ALA A 8 8.74 -9.53 21.55
N ASP A 9 7.95 -10.44 20.96
CA ASP A 9 7.81 -10.53 19.51
C ASP A 9 6.71 -9.60 18.99
N SER A 10 5.68 -9.33 19.83
CA SER A 10 4.72 -8.24 19.54
C SER A 10 5.41 -6.88 19.51
N VAL A 11 6.41 -6.65 20.36
CA VAL A 11 7.20 -5.40 20.37
C VAL A 11 7.98 -5.23 19.07
N ILE A 12 8.61 -6.29 18.54
CA ILE A 12 9.32 -6.22 17.25
C ILE A 12 8.36 -5.85 16.12
N ILE A 13 7.18 -6.47 16.08
CA ILE A 13 6.18 -6.19 15.05
C ILE A 13 5.67 -4.75 15.15
N ASP A 14 5.42 -4.25 16.36
CA ASP A 14 4.95 -2.87 16.57
C ASP A 14 6.04 -1.86 16.17
N GLU A 15 7.31 -2.12 16.51
CA GLU A 15 8.45 -1.29 16.11
C GLU A 15 8.66 -1.29 14.58
N LEU A 16 8.55 -2.45 13.94
CA LEU A 16 8.65 -2.57 12.48
C LEU A 16 7.49 -1.85 11.78
N ASN A 17 6.25 -2.01 12.27
CA ASN A 17 5.08 -1.31 11.75
C ASN A 17 5.28 0.21 11.85
N ALA A 18 5.72 0.72 13.00
CA ALA A 18 5.99 2.15 13.16
C ALA A 18 7.08 2.65 12.20
N ALA A 19 8.16 1.88 12.00
CA ALA A 19 9.22 2.22 11.06
C ALA A 19 8.75 2.21 9.59
N ILE A 20 7.92 1.24 9.20
CA ILE A 20 7.29 1.19 7.88
C ILE A 20 6.38 2.42 7.68
N HIS A 21 5.52 2.73 8.65
CA HIS A 21 4.60 3.86 8.56
C HIS A 21 5.28 5.24 8.62
N THR A 22 6.50 5.34 9.15
CA THR A 22 7.26 6.58 9.13
C THR A 22 8.11 6.73 7.88
N GLY A 23 8.31 5.66 7.09
CA GLY A 23 9.23 5.64 5.96
C GLY A 23 10.71 5.73 6.36
N LEU A 24 11.03 5.58 7.65
CA LEU A 24 12.39 5.67 8.18
C LEU A 24 12.95 4.27 8.38
N ALA A 25 13.98 3.95 7.59
CA ALA A 25 14.67 2.68 7.71
C ALA A 25 15.42 2.58 9.05
N PRO A 26 15.19 1.51 9.84
CA PRO A 26 15.96 1.22 11.05
C PRO A 26 17.44 0.99 10.73
N SER A 27 18.30 1.11 11.75
CA SER A 27 19.74 0.86 11.56
C SER A 27 20.02 -0.59 11.14
N GLU A 28 21.09 -0.81 10.35
CA GLU A 28 21.49 -2.17 9.94
C GLU A 28 21.71 -3.12 11.12
N PHE A 29 22.21 -2.61 12.24
CA PHE A 29 22.40 -3.40 13.46
C PHE A 29 21.06 -3.91 14.00
N GLN A 30 20.06 -3.04 14.05
CA GLN A 30 18.72 -3.36 14.52
C GLN A 30 18.01 -4.33 13.57
N LEU A 31 18.10 -4.10 12.26
CA LEU A 31 17.57 -5.01 11.24
C LEU A 31 18.16 -6.43 11.39
N LYS A 32 19.49 -6.56 11.54
CA LYS A 32 20.16 -7.86 11.75
C LYS A 32 19.77 -8.52 13.08
N GLN A 33 19.55 -7.72 14.13
CA GLN A 33 19.09 -8.24 15.41
C GLN A 33 17.70 -8.85 15.30
N TRP A 34 16.75 -8.13 14.68
CA TRP A 34 15.39 -8.63 14.47
C TRP A 34 15.36 -9.83 13.52
N GLU A 35 16.15 -9.81 12.45
CA GLU A 35 16.27 -10.95 11.53
C GLU A 35 16.72 -12.21 12.29
N ARG A 36 17.73 -12.09 13.16
CA ARG A 36 18.21 -13.21 13.98
C ARG A 36 17.12 -13.73 14.92
N SER A 37 16.36 -12.84 15.56
CA SER A 37 15.23 -13.22 16.42
C SER A 37 14.15 -13.95 15.64
N ALA A 38 13.77 -13.43 14.47
CA ALA A 38 12.77 -14.03 13.60
C ALA A 38 13.18 -15.43 13.11
N ARG A 39 14.45 -15.58 12.69
CA ARG A 39 15.00 -16.89 12.27
C ARG A 39 15.00 -17.93 13.39
N ALA A 40 15.15 -17.49 14.65
CA ALA A 40 15.09 -18.40 15.80
C ALA A 40 13.67 -18.94 16.07
N LEU A 41 12.62 -18.29 15.55
CA LEU A 41 11.24 -18.75 15.68
C LEU A 41 10.87 -19.85 14.69
N LEU A 42 11.52 -19.87 13.52
CA LEU A 42 11.15 -20.75 12.40
C LEU A 42 11.16 -22.26 12.71
N ASN A 43 11.93 -22.68 13.71
CA ASN A 43 12.11 -24.09 14.07
C ASN A 43 11.39 -24.50 15.38
N LYS A 44 10.57 -23.62 15.98
CA LYS A 44 9.94 -23.88 17.29
C LYS A 44 8.58 -24.59 17.16
N SER A 45 7.58 -23.87 16.67
CA SER A 45 6.23 -24.39 16.43
C SER A 45 5.65 -23.76 15.15
N PRO A 46 4.57 -24.29 14.56
CA PRO A 46 3.94 -23.67 13.39
C PRO A 46 3.49 -22.23 13.64
N ALA A 47 2.98 -21.93 14.85
CA ALA A 47 2.57 -20.58 15.22
C ALA A 47 3.77 -19.63 15.33
N ASP A 48 4.85 -20.07 16.01
CA ASP A 48 6.09 -19.29 16.09
C ASP A 48 6.71 -19.08 14.70
N ALA A 49 6.67 -20.12 13.86
CA ALA A 49 7.20 -20.04 12.50
C ALA A 49 6.40 -19.06 11.64
N ALA A 50 5.06 -19.02 11.77
CA ALA A 50 4.22 -18.03 11.10
C ALA A 50 4.62 -16.60 11.50
N GLU A 51 4.84 -16.37 12.80
CA GLU A 51 5.31 -15.09 13.33
C GLU A 51 6.72 -14.74 12.84
N GLY A 52 7.65 -15.69 12.86
CA GLY A 52 9.00 -15.51 12.32
C GLY A 52 8.99 -15.15 10.84
N TYR A 53 8.19 -15.83 10.03
CA TYR A 53 8.04 -15.49 8.61
C TYR A 53 7.37 -14.13 8.41
N GLN A 54 6.38 -13.76 9.22
CA GLN A 54 5.79 -12.42 9.16
C GLN A 54 6.84 -11.33 9.43
N VAL A 55 7.65 -11.48 10.49
CA VAL A 55 8.71 -10.52 10.81
C VAL A 55 9.74 -10.44 9.68
N LEU A 56 10.14 -11.57 9.08
CA LEU A 56 11.02 -11.57 7.92
C LEU A 56 10.41 -10.86 6.70
N GLY A 57 9.11 -11.04 6.47
CA GLY A 57 8.39 -10.32 5.42
C GLY A 57 8.37 -8.80 5.66
N MET A 58 8.12 -8.37 6.89
CA MET A 58 8.18 -6.95 7.27
C MET A 58 9.59 -6.37 7.14
N LEU A 59 10.62 -7.16 7.44
CA LEU A 59 12.02 -6.75 7.25
C LEU A 59 12.38 -6.59 5.76
N ALA A 60 11.88 -7.48 4.90
CA ALA A 60 12.07 -7.40 3.45
C ALA A 60 11.45 -6.14 2.83
N THR A 61 10.45 -5.53 3.47
CA THR A 61 9.91 -4.22 3.07
C THR A 61 11.01 -3.14 3.03
N PHE A 62 11.96 -3.14 3.97
CA PHE A 62 13.03 -2.13 4.03
C PHE A 62 14.13 -2.35 2.99
N SER A 63 14.32 -3.58 2.50
CA SER A 63 15.18 -3.83 1.34
C SER A 63 14.46 -3.55 0.03
N GLY A 64 13.14 -3.33 0.08
CA GLY A 64 12.28 -3.14 -1.08
C GLY A 64 12.14 -4.36 -1.97
N ASP A 65 12.58 -5.53 -1.51
CA ASP A 65 12.57 -6.78 -2.28
C ASP A 65 11.18 -7.43 -2.20
N VAL A 66 10.34 -7.14 -3.20
CA VAL A 66 8.97 -7.65 -3.24
C VAL A 66 8.92 -9.18 -3.25
N ASP A 67 9.87 -9.85 -3.90
CA ASP A 67 9.86 -11.30 -4.01
C ASP A 67 10.12 -11.93 -2.63
N GLU A 68 11.02 -11.34 -1.84
CA GLU A 68 11.21 -11.74 -0.44
C GLU A 68 10.01 -11.41 0.45
N VAL A 69 9.37 -10.25 0.27
CA VAL A 69 8.13 -9.88 0.97
C VAL A 69 7.07 -10.96 0.73
N GLU A 70 6.77 -11.26 -0.54
CA GLU A 70 5.75 -12.24 -0.92
C GLU A 70 6.10 -13.67 -0.48
N ALA A 71 7.37 -14.08 -0.61
CA ALA A 71 7.79 -15.42 -0.20
C ALA A 71 7.64 -15.63 1.31
N ASN A 72 7.98 -14.62 2.12
CA ASN A 72 7.89 -14.71 3.57
C ASN A 72 6.43 -14.61 4.04
N PHE A 73 5.68 -13.61 3.61
CA PHE A 73 4.26 -13.51 3.96
C PHE A 73 3.44 -14.69 3.43
N GLY A 74 3.73 -15.19 2.23
CA GLY A 74 3.10 -16.38 1.68
C GLY A 74 3.30 -17.63 2.55
N LYS A 75 4.51 -17.85 3.08
CA LYS A 75 4.76 -18.92 4.05
C LYS A 75 4.04 -18.69 5.37
N ALA A 76 4.03 -17.46 5.88
CA ALA A 76 3.28 -17.12 7.09
C ALA A 76 1.78 -17.41 6.91
N SER A 77 1.18 -17.01 5.79
CA SER A 77 -0.25 -17.22 5.50
C SER A 77 -0.61 -18.70 5.32
N GLN A 78 0.31 -19.52 4.82
CA GLN A 78 0.12 -20.98 4.77
C GLN A 78 0.07 -21.61 6.17
N LEU A 79 0.87 -21.08 7.11
CA LEU A 79 0.95 -21.59 8.49
C LEU A 79 -0.17 -21.04 9.39
N ALA A 80 -0.65 -19.83 9.11
CA ALA A 80 -1.69 -19.13 9.86
C ALA A 80 -2.83 -18.68 8.92
N ALA A 81 -3.46 -19.64 8.24
CA ALA A 81 -4.53 -19.36 7.29
C ALA A 81 -5.73 -18.67 7.96
N GLY A 82 -6.20 -17.57 7.35
CA GLY A 82 -7.32 -16.79 7.88
C GLY A 82 -6.94 -15.79 8.98
N ASP A 83 -5.65 -15.64 9.31
CA ASP A 83 -5.19 -14.56 10.18
C ASP A 83 -5.30 -13.21 9.45
N LEU A 84 -6.32 -12.43 9.82
CA LEU A 84 -6.61 -11.13 9.23
C LEU A 84 -5.50 -10.10 9.51
N LEU A 85 -4.88 -10.16 10.68
CA LEU A 85 -3.85 -9.21 11.08
C LEU A 85 -2.55 -9.47 10.31
N LEU A 86 -2.25 -10.74 10.04
CA LEU A 86 -1.17 -11.12 9.14
C LEU A 86 -1.41 -10.57 7.72
N ALA A 87 -2.63 -10.75 7.21
CA ALA A 87 -2.99 -10.30 5.87
C ALA A 87 -2.97 -8.76 5.75
N HIS A 88 -3.41 -8.05 6.79
CA HIS A 88 -3.29 -6.60 6.92
C HIS A 88 -1.84 -6.13 6.81
N ARG A 89 -0.92 -6.73 7.58
CA ARG A 89 0.51 -6.38 7.51
C ARG A 89 1.13 -6.68 6.14
N TYR A 90 0.70 -7.76 5.50
CA TYR A 90 1.15 -8.09 4.15
C TYR A 90 0.71 -7.03 3.13
N ILE A 91 -0.55 -6.60 3.20
CA ILE A 91 -1.09 -5.50 2.40
C ILE A 91 -0.26 -4.24 2.61
N CYS A 92 -0.02 -3.83 3.86
CA CYS A 92 0.76 -2.63 4.16
C CYS A 92 2.20 -2.73 3.61
N ALA A 93 2.84 -3.89 3.74
CA ALA A 93 4.18 -4.12 3.20
C ALA A 93 4.21 -3.93 1.66
N LEU A 94 3.27 -4.55 0.93
CA LEU A 94 3.17 -4.43 -0.53
C LEU A 94 2.90 -2.99 -0.99
N VAL A 95 2.05 -2.24 -0.28
CA VAL A 95 1.82 -0.82 -0.58
C VAL A 95 3.11 -0.01 -0.41
N ASN A 96 3.85 -0.23 0.68
CA ASN A 96 5.08 0.51 0.98
C ASN A 96 6.24 0.24 0.02
N VAL A 97 6.25 -0.90 -0.66
CA VAL A 97 7.20 -1.22 -1.73
C VAL A 97 6.66 -0.91 -3.14
N GLY A 98 5.52 -0.22 -3.23
CA GLY A 98 4.90 0.24 -4.49
C GLY A 98 4.40 -0.88 -5.39
N TYR A 99 3.68 -1.84 -4.81
CA TYR A 99 2.98 -2.91 -5.51
C TYR A 99 1.49 -2.92 -5.13
N ALA A 100 0.78 -1.82 -5.35
CA ALA A 100 -0.60 -1.65 -4.90
C ALA A 100 -1.58 -2.64 -5.55
N ALA A 101 -1.33 -3.04 -6.81
CA ALA A 101 -2.12 -4.07 -7.48
C ALA A 101 -1.96 -5.46 -6.84
N ARG A 102 -0.77 -5.78 -6.33
CA ARG A 102 -0.56 -7.03 -5.60
C ARG A 102 -1.22 -6.98 -4.22
N ALA A 103 -1.19 -5.83 -3.55
CA ALA A 103 -1.91 -5.62 -2.30
C ALA A 103 -3.43 -5.84 -2.46
N LEU A 104 -4.01 -5.38 -3.58
CA LEU A 104 -5.41 -5.63 -3.91
C LEU A 104 -5.73 -7.14 -4.05
N ASN A 105 -4.84 -7.91 -4.69
CA ASN A 105 -5.03 -9.36 -4.80
C ASN A 105 -5.06 -10.05 -3.42
N VAL A 106 -4.20 -9.61 -2.50
CA VAL A 106 -4.22 -10.10 -1.11
C VAL A 106 -5.54 -9.73 -0.44
N LEU A 107 -5.99 -8.48 -0.57
CA LEU A 107 -7.26 -8.02 -0.01
C LEU A 107 -8.44 -8.88 -0.46
N TYR A 108 -8.55 -9.19 -1.76
CA TYR A 108 -9.61 -10.04 -2.28
C TYR A 108 -9.49 -11.52 -1.93
N ALA A 109 -8.29 -12.01 -1.63
CA ALA A 109 -8.09 -13.38 -1.18
C ALA A 109 -8.58 -13.61 0.26
N ILE A 110 -8.68 -12.53 1.07
CA ILE A 110 -9.17 -12.61 2.44
C ILE A 110 -10.69 -12.80 2.42
N ARG A 111 -11.16 -13.94 2.94
CA ARG A 111 -12.59 -14.12 3.23
C ARG A 111 -12.89 -13.53 4.60
N LEU A 112 -13.84 -12.60 4.66
CA LEU A 112 -14.27 -11.93 5.89
C LEU A 112 -15.65 -12.44 6.33
N PRO A 113 -15.73 -13.53 7.09
CA PRO A 113 -16.98 -13.95 7.70
C PRO A 113 -17.38 -12.94 8.78
N GLY A 114 -18.31 -12.03 8.46
CA GLY A 114 -18.86 -11.04 9.40
C GLY A 114 -18.58 -9.57 9.08
N GLY A 115 -17.94 -9.28 7.94
CA GLY A 115 -17.59 -7.91 7.56
C GLY A 115 -16.29 -7.42 8.21
N LEU A 116 -15.89 -6.20 7.89
CA LEU A 116 -14.70 -5.54 8.45
C LEU A 116 -15.09 -4.81 9.75
N THR A 117 -14.62 -5.29 10.90
CA THR A 117 -14.93 -4.64 12.19
C THR A 117 -13.73 -3.92 12.81
N ASP A 118 -12.52 -4.15 12.31
CA ASP A 118 -11.30 -3.48 12.79
C ASP A 118 -11.08 -2.16 12.03
N PRO A 119 -11.17 -0.99 12.69
CA PRO A 119 -11.11 0.29 11.99
C PRO A 119 -9.80 0.54 11.23
N ALA A 120 -8.67 0.05 11.75
CA ALA A 120 -7.37 0.23 11.10
C ALA A 120 -7.29 -0.58 9.80
N PHE A 121 -7.69 -1.86 9.85
CA PHE A 121 -7.76 -2.69 8.65
C PHE A 121 -8.79 -2.16 7.63
N CYS A 122 -9.94 -1.68 8.08
CA CYS A 122 -10.93 -1.01 7.22
C CYS A 122 -10.30 0.15 6.43
N ALA A 123 -9.62 1.06 7.14
CA ALA A 123 -9.02 2.25 6.55
C ALA A 123 -7.99 1.88 5.46
N ASP A 124 -7.07 0.96 5.75
CA ASP A 124 -6.05 0.52 4.79
C ASP A 124 -6.67 -0.28 3.62
N ALA A 125 -7.71 -1.07 3.85
CA ALA A 125 -8.38 -1.79 2.79
C ALA A 125 -9.12 -0.84 1.83
N ILE A 126 -9.81 0.18 2.36
CA ILE A 126 -10.41 1.24 1.57
C ILE A 126 -9.32 1.96 0.78
N HIS A 127 -8.20 2.33 1.42
CA HIS A 127 -7.07 2.98 0.77
C HIS A 127 -6.53 2.17 -0.40
N VAL A 128 -6.34 0.85 -0.25
CA VAL A 128 -5.94 -0.05 -1.35
C VAL A 128 -6.94 -0.05 -2.50
N LEU A 129 -8.24 -0.06 -2.23
CA LEU A 129 -9.27 0.04 -3.26
C LEU A 129 -9.15 1.38 -4.01
N LEU A 130 -8.92 2.48 -3.30
CA LEU A 130 -8.75 3.80 -3.92
C LEU A 130 -7.48 3.90 -4.76
N ILE A 131 -6.35 3.37 -4.30
CA ILE A 131 -5.09 3.37 -5.08
C ILE A 131 -5.32 2.71 -6.43
N ASN A 132 -6.03 1.59 -6.42
CA ASN A 132 -6.31 0.81 -7.62
C ASN A 132 -7.51 1.36 -8.44
N GLY A 133 -8.05 2.53 -8.10
CA GLY A 133 -9.15 3.16 -8.82
C GLY A 133 -10.53 2.51 -8.63
N LEU A 134 -10.67 1.63 -7.64
CA LEU A 134 -11.93 0.92 -7.33
C LEU A 134 -12.81 1.73 -6.38
N VAL A 135 -13.15 2.95 -6.82
CA VAL A 135 -13.78 3.96 -5.96
C VAL A 135 -15.20 3.57 -5.54
N HIS A 136 -15.96 2.88 -6.40
CA HIS A 136 -17.28 2.37 -6.01
C HIS A 136 -17.19 1.32 -4.89
N ASN A 137 -16.28 0.36 -5.01
CA ASN A 137 -16.07 -0.65 -3.98
C ASN A 137 -15.65 -0.01 -2.66
N ALA A 138 -14.82 1.02 -2.71
CA ALA A 138 -14.40 1.76 -1.54
C ALA A 138 -15.54 2.53 -0.88
N ALA A 139 -16.40 3.20 -1.67
CA ALA A 139 -17.60 3.87 -1.15
C ALA A 139 -18.54 2.85 -0.47
N ASP A 140 -18.83 1.74 -1.15
CA ASP A 140 -19.66 0.65 -0.60
C ASP A 140 -19.07 0.09 0.71
N TRP A 141 -17.74 0.03 0.82
CA TRP A 141 -17.06 -0.47 2.02
C TRP A 141 -17.05 0.56 3.14
N MET A 142 -16.92 1.85 2.84
CA MET A 142 -17.03 2.92 3.84
C MET A 142 -18.38 2.90 4.55
N ASP A 143 -19.47 2.67 3.81
CA ASP A 143 -20.82 2.54 4.38
C ASP A 143 -20.97 1.36 5.35
N GLN A 144 -20.08 0.37 5.24
CA GLN A 144 -20.06 -0.84 6.08
C GLN A 144 -19.07 -0.76 7.24
N CYS A 145 -18.22 0.27 7.26
CA CYS A 145 -17.17 0.43 8.26
C CYS A 145 -17.66 1.19 9.51
N PRO A 146 -17.00 0.99 10.67
CA PRO A 146 -17.25 1.80 11.86
C PRO A 146 -16.98 3.30 11.61
N GLU A 147 -17.71 4.18 12.29
CA GLU A 147 -17.58 5.64 12.14
C GLU A 147 -16.17 6.16 12.45
N GLU A 148 -15.43 5.46 13.33
CA GLU A 148 -14.04 5.74 13.68
C GLU A 148 -13.08 5.72 12.47
N VAL A 149 -13.43 4.99 11.41
CA VAL A 149 -12.65 4.93 10.17
C VAL A 149 -12.58 6.31 9.50
N THR A 150 -13.70 7.02 9.44
CA THR A 150 -13.79 8.38 8.86
C THR A 150 -12.82 9.35 9.53
N HIS A 151 -12.58 9.20 10.83
CA HIS A 151 -11.65 10.04 11.59
C HIS A 151 -10.18 9.67 11.39
N LEU A 152 -9.85 8.37 11.20
CA LEU A 152 -8.51 7.92 10.89
C LEU A 152 -8.03 8.40 9.51
N LEU A 153 -8.95 8.50 8.57
CA LEU A 153 -8.66 8.94 7.20
C LEU A 153 -8.39 10.45 7.10
N ALA A 154 -8.95 11.23 8.03
CA ALA A 154 -8.82 12.69 8.07
C ALA A 154 -7.52 13.21 8.73
N GLY A 155 -6.65 12.35 9.28
CA GLY A 155 -5.48 12.76 10.08
C GLY A 155 -4.14 12.09 9.72
N ASP A 156 -3.14 12.93 9.40
CA ASP A 156 -1.68 12.81 9.60
C ASP A 156 -0.88 11.52 9.26
N ALA A 157 -1.46 10.45 8.73
CA ALA A 157 -0.70 9.27 8.29
C ALA A 157 -0.43 9.28 6.76
N MET A 158 0.60 8.53 6.33
CA MET A 158 1.06 8.37 4.92
C MET A 158 -0.04 8.03 3.88
N ASN A 159 -1.25 7.70 4.34
CA ASN A 159 -2.36 7.15 3.57
C ASN A 159 -3.68 7.94 3.74
N SER A 160 -3.61 9.22 4.08
CA SER A 160 -4.81 10.04 4.29
C SER A 160 -5.56 10.35 2.99
N PHE A 161 -6.88 10.41 3.08
CA PHE A 161 -7.77 10.90 2.02
C PHE A 161 -8.94 11.66 2.64
N ASP A 162 -9.48 12.64 1.91
CA ASP A 162 -10.67 13.37 2.35
C ASP A 162 -11.86 12.39 2.43
N PRO A 163 -12.56 12.24 3.58
CA PRO A 163 -13.66 11.29 3.70
C PRO A 163 -14.81 11.48 2.71
N GLN A 164 -14.99 12.67 2.14
CA GLN A 164 -16.00 12.92 1.08
C GLN A 164 -15.50 12.52 -0.31
N TRP A 165 -14.21 12.21 -0.45
CA TRP A 165 -13.58 11.91 -1.74
C TRP A 165 -14.19 10.69 -2.42
N PRO A 166 -14.45 9.54 -1.76
CA PRO A 166 -14.95 8.37 -2.47
C PRO A 166 -16.32 8.59 -3.10
N GLU A 167 -17.21 9.38 -2.49
CA GLU A 167 -18.51 9.70 -3.08
C GLU A 167 -18.38 10.60 -4.31
N VAL A 168 -17.54 11.65 -4.23
CA VAL A 168 -17.32 12.59 -5.35
C VAL A 168 -16.54 11.93 -6.49
N ALA A 169 -15.50 11.17 -6.16
CA ALA A 169 -14.70 10.43 -7.12
C ALA A 169 -15.50 9.27 -7.73
N ALA A 170 -16.41 8.61 -7.00
CA ALA A 170 -17.27 7.56 -7.55
C ALA A 170 -18.15 8.10 -8.69
N ALA A 171 -18.70 9.30 -8.55
CA ALA A 171 -19.50 9.91 -9.61
C ALA A 171 -18.68 10.19 -10.89
N GLN A 172 -17.40 10.55 -10.76
CA GLN A 172 -16.51 10.87 -11.88
C GLN A 172 -15.87 9.60 -12.49
N MET A 173 -15.50 8.64 -11.65
CA MET A 173 -14.90 7.35 -12.01
C MET A 173 -15.94 6.30 -12.45
N ALA A 174 -17.24 6.62 -12.37
CA ALA A 174 -18.34 5.79 -12.90
C ALA A 174 -18.22 5.51 -14.41
N THR A 175 -17.41 6.29 -15.11
CA THR A 175 -17.04 5.98 -16.50
C THR A 175 -15.92 4.93 -16.50
N LEU A 176 -16.22 3.73 -17.02
CA LEU A 176 -15.27 2.61 -17.11
C LEU A 176 -13.92 3.02 -17.74
N GLN A 177 -13.94 3.99 -18.66
CA GLN A 177 -12.74 4.49 -19.31
C GLN A 177 -11.80 5.25 -18.35
N VAL A 178 -12.35 6.04 -17.42
CA VAL A 178 -11.56 6.78 -16.42
C VAL A 178 -10.92 5.83 -15.40
N ALA A 179 -11.63 4.76 -15.00
CA ALA A 179 -11.07 3.74 -14.10
C ALA A 179 -9.92 2.95 -14.76
N VAL A 180 -10.04 2.60 -16.04
CA VAL A 180 -8.96 1.95 -16.80
C VAL A 180 -7.77 2.90 -16.94
N ALA A 181 -8.02 4.16 -17.33
CA ALA A 181 -6.99 5.18 -17.42
C ALA A 181 -6.22 5.35 -16.10
N TRP A 182 -6.92 5.35 -14.96
CA TRP A 182 -6.31 5.42 -13.62
C TRP A 182 -5.36 4.26 -13.37
N SER A 183 -5.81 3.03 -13.63
CA SER A 183 -5.01 1.82 -13.41
C SER A 183 -3.76 1.80 -14.30
N ASP A 184 -3.90 2.18 -15.56
CA ASP A 184 -2.78 2.29 -16.51
C ASP A 184 -1.77 3.36 -16.07
N GLY A 185 -2.27 4.50 -15.59
CA GLY A 185 -1.44 5.59 -15.06
C GLY A 185 -0.64 5.16 -13.82
N LEU A 186 -1.29 4.50 -12.86
CA LEU A 186 -0.62 3.97 -11.68
C LEU A 186 0.44 2.94 -12.06
N HIS A 187 0.12 2.02 -12.99
CA HIS A 187 1.06 1.03 -13.46
C HIS A 187 2.29 1.68 -14.13
N CYS A 188 2.09 2.71 -14.94
CA CYS A 188 3.17 3.50 -15.53
C CYS A 188 4.06 4.14 -14.45
N ALA A 189 3.44 4.78 -13.44
CA ALA A 189 4.16 5.45 -12.36
C ALA A 189 4.99 4.49 -11.53
N GLU A 190 4.41 3.37 -11.07
CA GLU A 190 5.15 2.36 -10.31
C GLU A 190 6.29 1.75 -11.14
N THR A 191 6.09 1.56 -12.44
CA THR A 191 7.13 1.00 -13.33
C THR A 191 8.29 1.95 -13.51
N LEU A 192 8.02 3.24 -13.75
CA LEU A 192 9.04 4.28 -13.82
C LEU A 192 9.83 4.42 -12.52
N LEU A 193 9.15 4.35 -11.38
CA LEU A 193 9.80 4.35 -10.08
C LEU A 193 10.72 3.15 -9.90
N ARG A 194 10.28 1.95 -10.29
CA ARG A 194 11.11 0.72 -10.25
C ARG A 194 12.29 0.77 -11.21
N GLU A 195 12.14 1.37 -12.39
CA GLU A 195 13.26 1.58 -13.33
C GLU A 195 14.30 2.55 -12.75
N THR A 196 13.85 3.54 -11.97
CA THR A 196 14.71 4.61 -11.43
C THR A 196 15.39 4.24 -10.11
N LEU A 197 14.63 3.68 -9.18
CA LEU A 197 15.10 3.27 -7.85
C LEU A 197 15.64 1.84 -7.85
N GLY A 198 15.42 1.09 -8.93
CA GLY A 198 15.64 -0.35 -9.00
C GLY A 198 14.48 -1.14 -8.40
N ALA A 199 14.60 -2.47 -8.45
CA ALA A 199 13.61 -3.39 -7.90
C ALA A 199 13.48 -3.35 -6.35
N ARG A 200 14.20 -2.45 -5.68
CA ARG A 200 14.37 -2.36 -4.23
C ARG A 200 13.84 -1.03 -3.71
N MET A 201 12.54 -0.86 -3.84
CA MET A 201 11.83 0.38 -3.50
C MET A 201 11.18 0.27 -2.12
N PHE A 202 11.37 1.27 -1.26
CA PHE A 202 10.79 1.37 0.08
C PHE A 202 10.24 2.79 0.32
N ALA A 203 9.35 2.94 1.30
CA ALA A 203 8.73 4.21 1.69
C ALA A 203 7.92 4.89 0.57
N VAL A 204 7.23 4.08 -0.24
CA VAL A 204 6.24 4.57 -1.20
C VAL A 204 4.92 4.83 -0.50
N THR A 205 4.35 6.01 -0.74
CA THR A 205 3.07 6.41 -0.14
C THR A 205 2.14 7.00 -1.18
N TYR A 206 0.84 6.92 -0.91
CA TYR A 206 -0.20 7.30 -1.85
C TYR A 206 -1.15 8.28 -1.18
N GLN A 207 -1.23 9.49 -1.72
CA GLN A 207 -2.09 10.55 -1.21
C GLN A 207 -3.16 10.89 -2.24
N PHE A 208 -4.42 10.91 -1.79
CA PHE A 208 -5.55 11.24 -2.62
C PHE A 208 -5.97 12.67 -2.38
N HIS A 209 -6.22 13.39 -3.47
CA HIS A 209 -6.70 14.75 -3.42
C HIS A 209 -7.93 14.89 -4.32
N LEU A 210 -8.88 15.71 -3.88
CA LEU A 210 -9.92 16.24 -4.76
C LEU A 210 -9.50 17.64 -5.18
N ILE A 211 -9.22 17.83 -6.46
CA ILE A 211 -8.93 19.16 -7.00
C ILE A 211 -10.27 19.71 -7.56
N PRO A 212 -10.84 20.80 -7.00
CA PRO A 212 -12.20 21.24 -7.32
C PRO A 212 -12.51 21.40 -8.82
N GLU A 213 -11.51 21.78 -9.62
CA GLU A 213 -11.65 22.04 -11.06
C GLU A 213 -11.17 20.88 -11.95
N PHE A 214 -10.35 19.97 -11.40
CA PHE A 214 -9.63 18.94 -12.16
C PHE A 214 -10.00 17.50 -11.76
N GLY A 215 -10.84 17.34 -10.73
CA GLY A 215 -11.32 16.03 -10.28
C GLY A 215 -10.32 15.29 -9.37
N PRO A 216 -10.39 13.95 -9.30
CA PRO A 216 -9.53 13.16 -8.44
C PRO A 216 -8.08 13.20 -8.90
N ALA A 217 -7.18 13.33 -7.92
CA ALA A 217 -5.75 13.28 -8.12
C ALA A 217 -5.09 12.28 -7.17
N LEU A 218 -4.10 11.55 -7.68
CA LEU A 218 -3.23 10.67 -6.93
C LEU A 218 -1.81 11.21 -6.93
N THR A 219 -1.27 11.41 -5.74
CA THR A 219 0.14 11.70 -5.54
C THR A 219 0.83 10.43 -5.07
N VAL A 220 1.79 9.93 -5.84
CA VAL A 220 2.71 8.86 -5.41
C VAL A 220 3.95 9.53 -4.84
N ARG A 221 4.19 9.40 -3.53
CA ARG A 221 5.46 9.85 -2.94
C ARG A 221 6.45 8.71 -2.90
N ALA A 222 7.68 8.98 -3.31
CA ALA A 222 8.74 7.99 -3.39
C ALA A 222 10.08 8.57 -2.93
N PRO A 223 11.06 7.73 -2.56
CA PRO A 223 12.37 8.17 -2.08
C PRO A 223 13.27 8.66 -3.24
N VAL A 224 12.83 9.66 -3.98
CA VAL A 224 13.53 10.29 -5.12
C VAL A 224 13.90 11.73 -4.80
N SER A 225 14.91 12.28 -5.47
CA SER A 225 15.21 13.72 -5.38
C SER A 225 14.14 14.55 -6.10
N VAL A 226 14.12 15.87 -5.86
CA VAL A 226 13.23 16.79 -6.56
C VAL A 226 13.48 16.75 -8.07
N GLU A 227 14.75 16.74 -8.49
CA GLU A 227 15.15 16.68 -9.89
C GLU A 227 14.69 15.38 -10.56
N SER A 228 14.89 14.25 -9.88
CA SER A 228 14.40 12.95 -10.36
C SER A 228 12.88 12.92 -10.45
N ALA A 229 12.16 13.51 -9.50
CA ALA A 229 10.70 13.59 -9.54
C ALA A 229 10.21 14.42 -10.74
N VAL A 230 10.86 15.55 -11.05
CA VAL A 230 10.50 16.36 -12.23
C VAL A 230 10.65 15.55 -13.51
N GLU A 231 11.78 14.88 -13.69
CA GLU A 231 12.04 14.01 -14.85
C GLU A 231 11.04 12.86 -14.94
N LEU A 232 10.75 12.20 -13.81
CA LEU A 232 9.77 11.12 -13.74
C LEU A 232 8.37 11.56 -14.15
N ASN A 233 7.94 12.77 -13.79
CA ASN A 233 6.62 13.28 -14.19
C ASN A 233 6.55 13.57 -15.69
N PHE A 234 7.63 14.05 -16.32
CA PHE A 234 7.68 14.19 -17.78
C PHE A 234 7.56 12.83 -18.46
N GLN A 235 8.34 11.84 -18.02
CA GLN A 235 8.28 10.49 -18.57
C GLN A 235 6.92 9.82 -18.32
N LEU A 236 6.31 10.05 -17.17
CA LEU A 236 4.97 9.56 -16.84
C LEU A 236 3.94 10.13 -17.81
N ALA A 237 3.95 11.45 -18.02
CA ALA A 237 3.01 12.10 -18.94
C ALA A 237 3.15 11.54 -20.36
N GLU A 238 4.37 11.34 -20.85
CA GLU A 238 4.63 10.77 -22.17
C GLU A 238 4.17 9.31 -22.28
N ARG A 239 4.56 8.45 -21.34
CA ARG A 239 4.21 7.02 -21.36
C ARG A 239 2.71 6.81 -21.18
N TRP A 240 2.10 7.56 -20.28
CA TRP A 240 0.67 7.42 -20.01
C TRP A 240 -0.17 7.93 -21.17
N ALA A 241 0.17 9.08 -21.76
CA ALA A 241 -0.50 9.57 -22.98
C ALA A 241 -0.43 8.55 -24.11
N ALA A 242 0.75 7.95 -24.35
CA ALA A 242 0.90 6.92 -25.37
C ALA A 242 0.05 5.67 -25.12
N GLN A 243 -0.11 5.25 -23.85
CA GLN A 243 -1.02 4.15 -23.51
C GLN A 243 -2.48 4.52 -23.76
N LEU A 244 -2.91 5.71 -23.34
CA LEU A 244 -4.28 6.17 -23.51
C LEU A 244 -4.68 6.30 -24.98
N ASP A 245 -3.80 6.83 -25.83
CA ASP A 245 -4.02 6.92 -27.29
C ASP A 245 -4.25 5.53 -27.94
N CYS A 246 -3.69 4.48 -27.33
CA CYS A 246 -3.84 3.10 -27.81
C CYS A 246 -5.08 2.40 -27.27
N SER A 247 -5.57 2.77 -26.08
CA SER A 247 -6.60 2.01 -25.35
C SER A 247 -7.95 2.72 -25.24
N LEU A 248 -7.99 4.05 -25.26
CA LEU A 248 -9.17 4.82 -24.87
C LEU A 248 -9.31 6.07 -25.72
N GLY A 249 -10.39 6.17 -26.50
CA GLY A 249 -10.80 7.40 -27.20
C GLY A 249 -11.34 8.47 -26.23
N CYS A 250 -10.64 8.73 -25.12
CA CYS A 250 -11.03 9.68 -24.09
C CYS A 250 -10.59 11.10 -24.42
N SER A 251 -11.38 12.09 -23.96
CA SER A 251 -10.92 13.47 -23.90
C SER A 251 -9.91 13.62 -22.76
N LEU A 252 -8.76 14.24 -23.03
CA LEU A 252 -7.69 14.50 -22.06
C LEU A 252 -8.18 15.27 -20.82
N GLU A 253 -9.25 16.08 -20.96
CA GLU A 253 -9.83 16.89 -19.89
C GLU A 253 -10.59 16.09 -18.81
N GLN A 254 -10.80 14.79 -19.04
CA GLN A 254 -11.51 13.90 -18.10
C GLN A 254 -10.57 12.89 -17.42
N LEU A 255 -9.27 12.98 -17.70
CA LEU A 255 -8.30 12.05 -17.13
C LEU A 255 -8.00 12.42 -15.68
N PRO A 256 -7.81 11.40 -14.82
CA PRO A 256 -7.36 11.66 -13.47
C PRO A 256 -5.95 12.25 -13.48
N THR A 257 -5.62 13.02 -12.44
CA THR A 257 -4.26 13.55 -12.30
C THR A 257 -3.41 12.57 -11.51
N LEU A 258 -2.24 12.20 -12.04
CA LEU A 258 -1.26 11.39 -11.31
C LEU A 258 0.10 12.08 -11.31
N THR A 259 0.67 12.24 -10.12
CA THR A 259 1.92 12.96 -9.92
C THR A 259 2.87 12.16 -9.03
N ILE A 260 4.15 12.14 -9.37
CA ILE A 260 5.21 11.59 -8.51
C ILE A 260 5.87 12.73 -7.75
N LEU A 261 5.96 12.65 -6.42
CA LEU A 261 6.67 13.64 -5.60
C LEU A 261 7.75 12.98 -4.74
N PRO A 262 8.80 13.73 -4.36
CA PRO A 262 9.73 13.29 -3.33
C PRO A 262 9.01 13.00 -2.01
N HIS A 263 9.46 11.97 -1.31
CA HIS A 263 9.12 11.78 0.09
C HIS A 263 9.80 12.90 0.90
N ALA A 264 9.01 13.69 1.63
CA ALA A 264 9.44 14.95 2.27
C ALA A 264 10.51 14.79 3.38
N GLN A 265 10.93 13.57 3.68
CA GLN A 265 11.90 13.26 4.72
C GLN A 265 13.32 12.96 4.18
N LEU A 266 13.54 13.10 2.86
CA LEU A 266 14.87 12.97 2.24
C LEU A 266 15.49 14.33 1.83
N SER A 267 14.88 15.45 2.24
CA SER A 267 15.41 16.81 2.07
C SER A 267 16.25 17.26 3.26
#